data_AF-Q19Q04-F1
#
_entry.id   AF-Q19Q04-F1
#
_cell.length_a   1.000
_cell.length_b   1.000
_cell.length_c   1.000
_cell.angle_alpha   90.00
_cell.angle_beta   90.00
_cell.angle_gamma   90.00
#
_symmetry.space_group_name_H-M   'P 1'
#
loop_
_entity.id
_entity.type
_entity.pdbx_description
1 polymer ?
#
loop_
_entity_poly.entity_id
_entity_poly.type
_entity_poly.pdbx_seq_one_letter_code
_entity_poly.pdbx_strand_id
1 'polypeptide(L)'
;MDNGSLQRRETVMESELNFLIAKYLLNSSYQEVAQDFIKRLEESDELPDRLDWTGAAHQQGFHEWAKKNRYIGPNHLYEIVTKTAASPGSRIPPSFRRIFGVSTLIGAGKQCLLRTSEKVSRPHSLTEYCTRHHGAPVFEVSTRKSTHNVANVLYGRQSAGPLFRRQAVQTSFYGKVGLLRQTLGHLSAVYCVLFDRTGKYIVTGADDLLVKLWSAIDGRLLTTFRGASAEITDIAINLENTMLAAGSLDRVLRVWDLQNANVIAVLMAHNGMITSVNFCPSPRSDH
;
A
#
# COMPACT_ATOMS: atom_id res chain seq x y z
N MET A 1 27.44 1.15 -9.29
CA MET A 1 28.24 2.30 -8.81
C MET A 1 27.69 3.48 -9.58
N ASP A 2 26.77 4.19 -8.97
CA ASP A 2 25.71 4.93 -9.66
C ASP A 2 26.02 6.43 -9.63
N ASN A 3 27.11 6.84 -10.29
CA ASN A 3 27.52 8.25 -10.33
C ASN A 3 26.43 9.16 -10.89
N GLY A 4 25.67 8.69 -11.89
CA GLY A 4 24.54 9.45 -12.44
C GLY A 4 23.36 9.63 -11.48
N SER A 5 23.20 8.73 -10.49
CA SER A 5 22.14 8.86 -9.48
C SER A 5 22.52 9.83 -8.37
N LEU A 6 23.81 9.97 -8.07
CA LEU A 6 24.34 10.91 -7.09
C LEU A 6 24.32 12.32 -7.66
N GLN A 7 24.79 12.50 -8.89
CA GLN A 7 24.79 13.80 -9.56
C GLN A 7 23.37 14.35 -9.75
N ARG A 8 22.41 13.49 -10.11
CA ARG A 8 20.99 13.88 -10.20
C ARG A 8 20.36 14.22 -8.84
N ARG A 9 20.90 13.70 -7.73
CA ARG A 9 20.42 14.05 -6.38
C ARG A 9 20.98 15.40 -5.93
N GLU A 10 22.23 15.69 -6.26
CA GLU A 10 22.88 16.96 -5.95
C GLU A 10 22.14 18.11 -6.65
N THR A 11 21.81 17.97 -7.94
CA THR A 11 21.05 19.01 -8.67
C THR A 11 19.63 19.24 -8.13
N VAL A 12 18.96 18.18 -7.67
CA VAL A 12 17.62 18.31 -7.05
C VAL A 12 17.73 19.02 -5.70
N MET A 13 18.75 18.72 -4.90
CA MET A 13 18.95 19.38 -3.60
C MET A 13 19.31 20.86 -3.75
N GLU A 14 20.11 21.20 -4.76
CA GLU A 14 20.48 22.59 -5.08
C GLU A 14 19.27 23.42 -5.51
N SER A 15 18.44 22.91 -6.43
CA SER A 15 17.22 23.59 -6.86
C SER A 15 16.21 23.81 -5.72
N GLU A 16 16.06 22.81 -4.84
CA GLU A 16 15.24 22.93 -3.62
C GLU A 16 15.82 23.93 -2.62
N LEU A 17 17.14 23.97 -2.44
CA LEU A 17 17.82 24.92 -1.58
C LEU A 17 17.64 26.36 -2.09
N ASN A 18 17.86 26.59 -3.39
CA ASN A 18 17.71 27.90 -4.02
C ASN A 18 16.29 28.44 -3.83
N PHE A 19 15.28 27.59 -3.95
CA PHE A 19 13.90 27.98 -3.66
C PHE A 19 13.65 28.33 -2.20
N LEU A 20 14.21 27.58 -1.26
CA LEU A 20 14.10 27.89 0.16
C LEU A 20 14.80 29.20 0.50
N ILE A 21 15.94 29.50 -0.12
CA ILE A 21 16.66 30.77 0.02
C ILE A 21 15.79 31.92 -0.51
N ALA A 22 15.28 31.81 -1.74
CA ALA A 22 14.40 32.83 -2.33
C ALA A 22 13.18 33.11 -1.45
N LYS A 23 12.54 32.06 -0.92
CA LYS A 23 11.38 32.19 -0.03
C LYS A 23 11.71 32.82 1.32
N TYR A 24 12.90 32.55 1.86
CA TYR A 24 13.39 33.18 3.07
C TYR A 24 13.68 34.66 2.85
N LEU A 25 14.35 35.02 1.74
CA LEU A 25 14.67 36.40 1.40
C LEU A 25 13.41 37.25 1.18
N LEU A 26 12.38 36.71 0.52
CA LEU A 26 11.09 37.39 0.33
C LEU A 26 10.41 37.79 1.64
N ASN A 27 10.60 37.01 2.71
CA ASN A 27 10.03 37.30 4.04
C ASN A 27 10.96 38.17 4.91
N SER A 28 12.18 38.42 4.46
CA SER A 28 13.16 39.24 5.15
C SER A 28 13.08 40.70 4.67
N SER A 29 13.95 41.57 5.23
CA SER A 29 14.10 42.96 4.79
C SER A 29 14.69 43.11 3.37
N TYR A 30 15.18 42.02 2.76
CA TYR A 30 15.88 42.03 1.47
C TYR A 30 14.98 41.62 0.29
N GLN A 31 13.82 42.26 0.16
CA GLN A 31 12.82 41.89 -0.86
C GLN A 31 13.28 42.17 -2.30
N GLU A 32 13.99 43.28 -2.52
CA GLU A 32 14.52 43.64 -3.85
C GLU A 32 15.55 42.60 -4.32
N VAL A 33 16.47 42.22 -3.44
CA VAL A 33 17.46 41.15 -3.71
C VAL A 33 16.76 39.82 -3.98
N ALA A 34 15.66 39.54 -3.28
CA ALA A 34 14.88 38.33 -3.50
C ALA A 34 14.24 38.30 -4.89
N GLN A 35 13.69 39.42 -5.36
CA GLN A 35 13.09 39.53 -6.69
C GLN A 35 14.13 39.36 -7.80
N ASP A 36 15.29 40.00 -7.66
CA ASP A 36 16.41 39.83 -8.60
C ASP A 36 16.91 38.39 -8.63
N PHE A 37 16.99 37.74 -7.46
CA PHE A 37 17.39 36.35 -7.36
C PHE A 37 16.38 35.40 -8.02
N ILE A 38 15.07 35.61 -7.80
CA ILE A 38 14.01 34.84 -8.45
C ILE A 38 14.08 34.98 -9.96
N LYS A 39 14.29 36.20 -10.47
CA LYS A 39 14.43 36.44 -11.90
C LYS A 39 15.61 35.67 -12.49
N ARG A 40 16.75 35.66 -11.80
CA ARG A 40 17.92 34.85 -12.22
C ARG A 40 17.63 33.36 -12.21
N LEU A 41 16.92 32.87 -11.18
CA LEU A 41 16.53 31.45 -11.12
C LEU A 41 15.64 31.06 -12.31
N GLU A 42 14.69 31.92 -12.69
CA GLU A 42 13.82 31.71 -13.85
C GLU A 42 14.59 31.83 -15.18
N GLU A 43 15.60 32.70 -15.28
CA GLU A 43 16.46 32.81 -16.48
C GLU A 43 17.43 31.63 -16.63
N SER A 44 17.85 31.03 -15.51
CA SER A 44 18.81 29.92 -15.46
C SER A 44 18.18 28.53 -15.58
N ASP A 45 16.85 28.42 -15.61
CA ASP A 45 16.09 27.16 -15.60
C ASP A 45 16.49 26.21 -14.44
N GLU A 46 16.94 26.76 -13.31
CA GLU A 46 17.34 25.97 -12.14
C GLU A 46 16.16 25.42 -11.32
N LEU A 47 14.93 25.83 -11.65
CA LEU A 47 13.72 25.32 -11.02
C LEU A 47 13.33 23.94 -11.58
N PRO A 48 12.81 23.02 -10.75
CA PRO A 48 12.44 21.70 -11.23
C PRO A 48 11.27 21.78 -12.21
N ASP A 49 11.31 21.02 -13.30
CA ASP A 49 10.21 20.98 -14.27
C ASP A 49 8.91 20.43 -13.68
N ARG A 50 7.79 20.93 -14.20
CA ARG A 50 6.46 20.36 -13.98
C ARG A 50 6.23 19.21 -14.95
N LEU A 51 5.71 18.10 -14.45
CA LEU A 51 5.25 16.99 -15.29
C LEU A 51 3.75 17.15 -15.57
N ASP A 52 3.38 17.06 -16.84
CA ASP A 52 1.99 16.97 -17.28
C ASP A 52 1.43 15.56 -17.10
N TRP A 53 0.10 15.39 -17.28
CA TRP A 53 -0.58 14.10 -17.11
C TRP A 53 -0.12 13.02 -18.10
N THR A 54 0.49 13.42 -19.22
CA THR A 54 1.15 12.55 -20.20
C THR A 54 2.59 12.19 -19.84
N GLY A 55 3.15 12.80 -18.79
CA GLY A 55 4.54 12.62 -18.36
C GLY A 55 5.56 13.52 -19.06
N ALA A 56 5.13 14.46 -19.90
CA ALA A 56 6.01 15.47 -20.50
C ALA A 56 6.45 16.52 -19.47
N ALA A 57 7.71 16.97 -19.56
CA ALA A 57 8.28 18.01 -18.70
C ALA A 57 8.06 19.40 -19.30
N HIS A 58 7.62 20.33 -18.47
CA HIS A 58 7.34 21.73 -18.82
C HIS A 58 7.98 22.65 -17.78
N GLN A 59 8.56 23.76 -18.25
CA GLN A 59 9.08 24.78 -17.36
C GLN A 59 7.98 25.36 -16.47
N GLN A 60 8.31 25.64 -15.21
CA GLN A 60 7.42 26.28 -14.25
C GLN A 60 8.12 27.46 -13.57
N GLY A 61 7.37 28.53 -13.32
CA GLY A 61 7.88 29.70 -12.59
C GLY A 61 7.92 29.50 -11.08
N PHE A 62 8.62 30.39 -10.38
CA PHE A 62 8.78 30.34 -8.92
C PHE A 62 7.43 30.41 -8.21
N HIS A 63 6.54 31.28 -8.68
CA HIS A 63 5.23 31.52 -8.06
C HIS A 63 4.29 30.31 -8.18
N GLU A 64 4.34 29.59 -9.31
CA GLU A 64 3.57 28.35 -9.53
C GLU A 64 4.07 27.24 -8.60
N TRP A 65 5.39 27.09 -8.50
CA TRP A 65 5.99 26.10 -7.61
C TRP A 65 5.74 26.41 -6.12
N ALA A 66 5.78 27.68 -5.74
CA ALA A 66 5.43 28.14 -4.40
C ALA A 66 3.95 27.87 -4.06
N LYS A 67 3.04 28.04 -5.02
CA LYS A 67 1.61 27.72 -4.86
C LYS A 67 1.39 26.23 -4.64
N LYS A 68 2.13 25.38 -5.36
CA LYS A 68 2.13 23.92 -5.19
C LYS A 68 2.60 23.54 -3.77
N ASN A 69 3.68 24.16 -3.30
CA ASN A 69 4.29 23.93 -2.00
C ASN A 69 3.80 24.87 -0.87
N ARG A 70 2.48 25.04 -0.73
CA ARG A 70 1.89 25.98 0.26
C ARG A 70 2.19 25.64 1.72
N TYR A 71 2.49 24.37 2.03
CA TYR A 71 2.79 23.92 3.40
C TYR A 71 4.16 24.41 3.92
N ILE A 72 5.03 24.87 3.04
CA ILE A 72 6.35 25.41 3.41
C ILE A 72 6.13 26.84 3.92
N GLY A 73 6.46 27.09 5.18
CA GLY A 73 6.46 28.44 5.75
C GLY A 73 7.68 29.27 5.30
N PRO A 74 7.67 30.59 5.52
CA PRO A 74 8.81 31.44 5.19
C PRO A 74 10.06 31.12 6.03
N ASN A 75 9.90 30.68 7.27
CA ASN A 75 11.01 30.33 8.17
C ASN A 75 11.48 28.87 8.03
N HIS A 76 11.02 28.16 7.01
CA HIS A 76 11.30 26.72 6.86
C HIS A 76 12.80 26.41 6.74
N LEU A 77 13.55 27.25 6.00
CA LEU A 77 15.00 27.11 5.86
C LEU A 77 15.69 27.22 7.22
N TYR A 78 15.31 28.22 8.03
CA TYR A 78 15.84 28.42 9.37
C TYR A 78 15.51 27.24 10.30
N GLU A 79 14.29 26.71 10.25
CA GLU A 79 13.91 25.53 11.03
C GLU A 79 14.72 24.28 10.64
N ILE A 80 15.04 24.09 9.35
CA ILE A 80 15.90 22.98 8.90
C ILE A 80 17.31 23.18 9.45
N VAL A 81 17.90 24.35 9.24
CA VAL A 81 19.28 24.66 9.65
C VAL A 81 19.45 24.54 11.17
N THR A 82 18.50 25.06 11.95
CA THR A 82 18.55 24.92 13.42
C THR A 82 18.44 23.47 13.86
N LYS A 83 17.59 22.65 13.22
CA LYS A 83 17.50 21.23 13.55
C LYS A 83 18.73 20.41 13.14
N THR A 84 19.40 20.76 12.05
CA THR A 84 20.61 20.07 11.60
C THR A 84 21.85 20.53 12.39
N ALA A 85 21.94 21.82 12.71
CA ALA A 85 23.05 22.38 13.49
C ALA A 85 22.98 22.05 15.00
N ALA A 86 21.80 21.82 15.57
CA ALA A 86 21.60 21.59 17.00
C ALA A 86 21.98 20.20 17.54
N SER A 87 22.92 19.46 16.91
CA SER A 87 23.37 18.19 17.47
C SER A 87 24.90 17.97 17.39
N PRO A 88 25.56 18.11 18.55
CA PRO A 88 26.15 16.95 19.22
C PRO A 88 25.37 16.68 20.51
N GLY A 89 24.51 15.64 20.51
CA GLY A 89 23.98 15.05 21.74
C GLY A 89 22.47 15.18 22.03
N SER A 90 21.70 16.01 21.31
CA SER A 90 20.24 15.99 21.48
C SER A 90 19.61 14.86 20.66
N ARG A 91 18.78 14.03 21.31
CA ARG A 91 18.21 12.81 20.73
C ARG A 91 17.38 13.15 19.50
N ILE A 92 17.93 12.83 18.34
CA ILE A 92 17.21 12.87 17.08
C ILE A 92 15.98 11.98 17.21
N PRO A 93 14.75 12.48 16.93
CA PRO A 93 13.54 11.68 17.02
C PRO A 93 13.67 10.38 16.21
N PRO A 94 13.05 9.27 16.64
CA PRO A 94 13.16 7.96 15.97
C PRO A 94 12.73 7.96 14.49
N SER A 95 12.03 9.01 14.03
CA SER A 95 11.73 9.25 12.61
C SER A 95 12.96 9.52 11.76
N PHE A 96 14.03 10.09 12.31
CA PHE A 96 15.24 10.47 11.57
C PHE A 96 16.24 9.30 11.46
N ARG A 97 16.35 8.49 12.53
CA ARG A 97 17.31 7.36 12.60
C ARG A 97 16.98 6.21 11.63
N ARG A 98 15.79 6.24 11.02
CA ARG A 98 15.33 5.24 10.04
C ARG A 98 15.39 5.72 8.59
N ILE A 99 15.74 6.98 8.35
CA ILE A 99 15.84 7.56 7.01
C ILE A 99 17.33 7.67 6.64
N PHE A 100 17.93 6.52 6.32
CA PHE A 100 19.09 6.53 5.44
C PHE A 100 18.60 7.01 4.05
N GLY A 101 19.15 8.11 3.53
CA GLY A 101 18.87 8.59 2.17
C GLY A 101 17.74 9.61 2.04
N VAL A 102 17.79 10.72 2.78
CA VAL A 102 16.99 11.91 2.43
C VAL A 102 17.44 12.40 1.07
N SER A 103 16.53 12.42 0.10
CA SER A 103 16.80 12.84 -1.28
C SER A 103 16.27 14.23 -1.61
N THR A 104 15.58 14.88 -0.68
CA THR A 104 14.90 16.18 -0.84
C THR A 104 14.90 16.97 0.48
N LEU A 105 15.15 18.28 0.43
CA LEU A 105 14.99 19.25 1.52
C LEU A 105 13.52 19.62 1.74
N ILE A 106 12.75 19.67 0.66
CA ILE A 106 11.36 20.11 0.64
C ILE A 106 10.38 18.93 0.88
N GLY A 107 10.88 17.70 0.95
CA GLY A 107 10.10 16.47 0.99
C GLY A 107 8.89 16.51 1.94
N ALA A 108 7.74 16.04 1.49
CA ALA A 108 6.53 15.97 2.30
C ALA A 108 6.40 14.61 3.02
N GLY A 109 5.48 14.52 3.98
CA GLY A 109 5.13 13.25 4.58
C GLY A 109 6.33 12.60 5.29
N LYS A 110 6.71 11.37 4.91
CA LYS A 110 7.78 10.61 5.60
C LYS A 110 9.19 11.17 5.33
N GLN A 111 9.37 11.97 4.28
CA GLN A 111 10.66 12.58 3.93
C GLN A 111 10.88 13.96 4.57
N CYS A 112 9.86 14.56 5.18
CA CYS A 112 9.95 15.89 5.79
C CYS A 112 10.88 15.90 7.02
N LEU A 113 11.97 16.66 6.94
CA LEU A 113 12.95 16.84 8.04
C LEU A 113 12.32 17.45 9.30
N LEU A 114 11.28 18.28 9.13
CA LEU A 114 10.60 18.97 10.22
C LEU A 114 9.41 18.19 10.79
N ARG A 115 9.20 16.94 10.39
CA ARG A 115 8.08 16.11 10.82
C ARG A 115 8.11 15.86 12.34
N THR A 116 7.07 16.32 13.04
CA THR A 116 6.78 15.96 14.44
C THR A 116 5.56 15.03 14.50
N SER A 117 5.41 14.25 15.57
CA SER A 117 4.26 13.34 15.76
C SER A 117 2.91 14.06 15.75
N GLU A 118 2.87 15.30 16.21
CA GLU A 118 1.68 16.15 16.27
C GLU A 118 1.24 16.67 14.91
N LYS A 119 2.20 16.97 14.00
CA LYS A 119 1.91 17.41 12.63
C LYS A 119 1.46 16.27 11.70
N VAL A 120 1.51 15.02 12.14
CA VAL A 120 1.06 13.86 11.35
C VAL A 120 -0.44 13.73 11.43
N SER A 121 -1.15 14.19 10.39
CA SER A 121 -2.56 13.84 10.21
C SER A 121 -2.69 12.33 9.98
N ARG A 122 -3.55 11.67 10.75
CA ARG A 122 -3.86 10.25 10.55
C ARG A 122 -5.14 10.15 9.72
N PRO A 123 -5.13 9.46 8.56
CA PRO A 123 -6.38 9.14 7.87
C PRO A 123 -7.21 8.15 8.70
N HIS A 124 -8.51 8.11 8.45
CA HIS A 124 -9.39 7.11 9.04
C HIS A 124 -8.97 5.70 8.62
N SER A 125 -8.88 4.79 9.59
CA SER A 125 -8.64 3.36 9.32
C SER A 125 -9.91 2.75 8.73
N LEU A 126 -9.79 1.71 7.90
CA LEU A 126 -10.94 0.96 7.35
C LEU A 126 -11.87 0.46 8.46
N THR A 127 -11.30 0.03 9.59
CA THR A 127 -12.04 -0.41 10.78
C THR A 127 -12.96 0.68 11.34
N GLU A 128 -12.56 1.95 11.22
CA GLU A 128 -13.30 3.08 11.79
C GLU A 128 -14.52 3.46 10.95
N TYR A 129 -14.46 3.22 9.64
CA TYR A 129 -15.64 3.31 8.77
C TYR A 129 -16.69 2.24 9.11
N CYS A 130 -16.24 1.08 9.57
CA CYS A 130 -17.11 -0.04 9.93
C CYS A 130 -17.66 0.07 11.37
N THR A 131 -17.00 0.82 12.26
CA THR A 131 -17.48 1.01 13.63
C THR A 131 -18.57 2.08 13.69
N ARG A 132 -19.80 1.67 14.03
CA ARG A 132 -20.92 2.58 14.35
C ARG A 132 -21.26 2.48 15.84
N HIS A 133 -21.46 3.61 16.49
CA HIS A 133 -22.01 3.68 17.85
C HIS A 133 -23.49 4.06 17.75
N HIS A 134 -24.40 3.19 18.21
CA HIS A 134 -25.86 3.36 18.06
C HIS A 134 -26.32 3.71 16.63
N GLY A 135 -25.72 3.09 15.61
CA GLY A 135 -26.07 3.37 14.23
C GLY A 135 -25.59 4.74 13.72
N ALA A 136 -24.77 5.48 14.45
CA ALA A 136 -24.10 6.69 13.97
C ALA A 136 -22.58 6.47 13.84
N PRO A 137 -21.90 7.15 12.90
CA PRO A 137 -20.44 7.17 12.87
C PRO A 137 -19.92 7.79 14.17
N VAL A 138 -18.84 7.23 14.72
CA VAL A 138 -18.17 7.78 15.92
C VAL A 138 -17.62 9.18 15.61
N PHE A 139 -17.77 10.12 16.56
CA PHE A 139 -17.36 11.52 16.40
C PHE A 139 -15.92 11.67 15.87
N GLU A 140 -15.73 12.61 14.94
CA GLU A 140 -14.43 12.90 14.34
C GLU A 140 -13.46 13.49 15.38
N VAL A 141 -12.27 12.90 15.50
CA VAL A 141 -11.16 13.50 16.25
C VAL A 141 -10.58 14.65 15.42
N SER A 142 -10.42 15.84 16.00
CA SER A 142 -9.93 17.07 15.33
C SER A 142 -8.58 16.94 14.60
N THR A 143 -7.80 15.90 14.90
CA THR A 143 -6.51 15.60 14.27
C THR A 143 -6.63 14.72 13.01
N ARG A 144 -7.84 14.28 12.65
CA ARG A 144 -8.12 13.39 11.52
C ARG A 144 -8.79 14.17 10.39
N LYS A 145 -8.31 13.96 9.17
CA LYS A 145 -8.94 14.56 7.97
C LYS A 145 -9.92 13.57 7.35
N SER A 146 -11.12 14.07 7.05
CA SER A 146 -12.29 13.30 6.63
C SER A 146 -12.19 12.72 5.21
N THR A 147 -11.35 13.28 4.33
CA THR A 147 -11.35 12.88 2.91
C THR A 147 -9.96 12.55 2.35
N HIS A 148 -9.87 11.36 1.74
CA HIS A 148 -8.77 10.94 0.88
C HIS A 148 -8.89 11.67 -0.47
N ASN A 149 -8.47 12.92 -0.54
CA ASN A 149 -8.42 13.63 -1.82
C ASN A 149 -7.30 13.01 -2.69
N VAL A 150 -7.69 12.37 -3.79
CA VAL A 150 -6.78 11.70 -4.74
C VAL A 150 -5.68 12.67 -5.23
N ALA A 151 -6.01 13.93 -5.50
CA ALA A 151 -5.02 14.94 -5.89
C ALA A 151 -3.98 15.18 -4.79
N ASN A 152 -4.42 15.28 -3.52
CA ASN A 152 -3.51 15.42 -2.38
C ASN A 152 -2.67 14.16 -2.14
N VAL A 153 -3.24 12.98 -2.40
CA VAL A 153 -2.51 11.69 -2.30
C VAL A 153 -1.46 11.58 -3.39
N LEU A 154 -1.81 11.87 -4.65
CA LEU A 154 -0.89 11.84 -5.78
C LEU A 154 0.23 12.87 -5.60
N TYR A 155 -0.11 14.10 -5.20
CA TYR A 155 0.86 15.13 -4.89
C TYR A 155 1.75 14.75 -3.70
N GLY A 156 1.17 14.17 -2.64
CA GLY A 156 1.91 13.64 -1.50
C GLY A 156 2.87 12.50 -1.88
N ARG A 157 2.50 11.67 -2.86
CA ARG A 157 3.38 10.62 -3.41
C ARG A 157 4.50 11.21 -4.27
N GLN A 158 4.20 12.20 -5.11
CA GLN A 158 5.20 12.90 -5.93
C GLN A 158 6.26 13.59 -5.04
N SER A 159 5.81 14.33 -4.03
CA SER A 159 6.67 15.07 -3.10
C SER A 159 7.43 14.20 -2.09
N ALA A 160 6.96 12.98 -1.85
CA ALA A 160 7.65 11.99 -1.00
C ALA A 160 8.61 11.08 -1.79
N GLY A 161 8.81 11.33 -3.09
CA GLY A 161 9.79 10.63 -3.92
C GLY A 161 9.54 9.11 -4.07
N PRO A 162 10.49 8.39 -4.68
CA PRO A 162 10.39 6.95 -4.84
C PRO A 162 10.42 6.25 -3.47
N LEU A 163 9.34 5.54 -3.14
CA LEU A 163 9.25 4.72 -1.93
C LEU A 163 10.00 3.41 -2.13
N PHE A 164 11.03 3.14 -1.34
CA PHE A 164 11.63 1.81 -1.31
C PHE A 164 10.67 0.80 -0.68
N ARG A 165 10.69 -0.47 -1.13
CA ARG A 165 9.81 -1.55 -0.62
C ARG A 165 9.81 -1.64 0.92
N ARG A 166 10.97 -1.43 1.55
CA ARG A 166 11.17 -1.43 3.01
C ARG A 166 10.50 -0.24 3.73
N GLN A 167 10.24 0.87 3.03
CA GLN A 167 9.53 2.04 3.53
C GLN A 167 8.01 1.96 3.28
N ALA A 168 7.62 1.30 2.19
CA ALA A 168 6.22 1.06 1.80
C ALA A 168 5.56 0.02 2.70
N VAL A 169 6.21 -1.14 2.88
CA VAL A 169 5.76 -2.19 3.80
C VAL A 169 6.65 -2.12 5.03
N GLN A 170 6.11 -1.61 6.14
CA GLN A 170 6.83 -1.66 7.40
C GLN A 170 7.08 -3.13 7.73
N THR A 171 8.34 -3.52 7.95
CA THR A 171 8.69 -4.89 8.33
C THR A 171 8.00 -5.34 9.62
N SER A 172 7.52 -4.40 10.44
CA SER A 172 6.66 -4.67 11.61
C SER A 172 5.30 -5.29 11.27
N PHE A 173 4.82 -5.17 10.02
CA PHE A 173 3.62 -5.87 9.56
C PHE A 173 3.84 -7.39 9.62
N TYR A 174 4.99 -7.86 9.16
CA TYR A 174 5.39 -9.26 9.28
C TYR A 174 6.03 -9.60 10.64
N GLY A 175 6.53 -8.59 11.36
CA GLY A 175 7.14 -8.78 12.68
C GLY A 175 6.17 -9.27 13.78
N LYS A 176 4.86 -9.26 13.51
CA LYS A 176 3.82 -9.85 14.39
C LYS A 176 3.25 -11.17 13.86
N VAL A 177 3.81 -11.72 12.78
CA VAL A 177 3.37 -13.03 12.28
C VAL A 177 3.82 -14.09 13.28
N GLY A 178 2.85 -14.61 14.03
CA GLY A 178 3.01 -15.76 14.90
C GLY A 178 2.13 -16.90 14.43
N LEU A 179 2.54 -18.13 14.69
CA LEU A 179 1.69 -19.30 14.50
C LEU A 179 0.51 -19.19 15.49
N LEU A 180 -0.70 -18.99 14.96
CA LEU A 180 -1.92 -18.95 15.79
C LEU A 180 -2.41 -20.35 16.14
N ARG A 181 -2.35 -21.28 15.18
CA ARG A 181 -2.91 -22.62 15.34
C ARG A 181 -2.25 -23.61 14.37
N GLN A 182 -2.14 -24.85 14.82
CA GLN A 182 -1.82 -26.01 14.00
C GLN A 182 -2.99 -26.98 14.06
N THR A 183 -3.52 -27.37 12.90
CA THR A 183 -4.60 -28.35 12.77
C THR A 183 -4.07 -29.58 12.05
N LEU A 184 -4.34 -30.76 12.61
CA LEU A 184 -4.00 -32.05 11.99
C LEU A 184 -5.27 -32.70 11.50
N GLY A 185 -5.21 -33.34 10.33
CA GLY A 185 -6.29 -34.22 9.91
C GLY A 185 -6.26 -34.67 8.46
N HIS A 186 -5.53 -34.02 7.55
CA HIS A 186 -5.19 -34.67 6.28
C HIS A 186 -4.16 -35.78 6.52
N LEU A 187 -4.26 -36.84 5.72
CA LEU A 187 -3.38 -38.01 5.83
C LEU A 187 -2.11 -37.86 4.97
N SER A 188 -2.06 -36.84 4.13
CA SER A 188 -0.94 -36.55 3.22
C SER A 188 -0.77 -35.03 3.04
N ALA A 189 0.13 -34.62 2.14
CA ALA A 189 0.42 -33.24 1.82
C ALA A 189 -0.84 -32.48 1.37
N VAL A 190 -0.96 -31.24 1.85
CA VAL A 190 -2.03 -30.30 1.46
C VAL A 190 -1.45 -29.38 0.39
N TYR A 191 -1.98 -29.43 -0.84
CA TYR A 191 -1.48 -28.61 -1.95
C TYR A 191 -2.21 -27.29 -2.11
N CYS A 192 -3.50 -27.26 -1.81
CA CYS A 192 -4.33 -26.07 -2.02
C CYS A 192 -5.14 -25.74 -0.77
N VAL A 193 -5.24 -24.44 -0.50
CA VAL A 193 -5.99 -23.87 0.62
C VAL A 193 -6.75 -22.67 0.09
N LEU A 194 -8.02 -22.57 0.46
CA LEU A 194 -8.90 -21.49 0.05
C LEU A 194 -9.77 -21.05 1.22
N PHE A 195 -9.93 -19.74 1.39
CA PHE A 195 -10.90 -19.18 2.32
C PHE A 195 -12.22 -18.96 1.63
N ASP A 196 -13.30 -19.27 2.33
CA ASP A 196 -14.63 -18.84 1.92
C ASP A 196 -14.69 -17.30 1.85
N ARG A 197 -15.59 -16.75 1.01
CA ARG A 197 -15.68 -15.28 0.84
C ARG A 197 -16.10 -14.56 2.12
N THR A 198 -16.74 -15.27 3.06
CA THR A 198 -17.05 -14.74 4.40
C THR A 198 -15.88 -14.79 5.38
N GLY A 199 -14.82 -15.53 5.07
CA GLY A 199 -13.68 -15.79 5.95
C GLY A 199 -13.98 -16.74 7.12
N LYS A 200 -15.19 -17.27 7.23
CA LYS A 200 -15.59 -18.17 8.33
C LYS A 200 -15.11 -19.60 8.16
N TYR A 201 -14.86 -20.01 6.92
CA TYR A 201 -14.49 -21.37 6.58
C TYR A 201 -13.21 -21.42 5.75
N ILE A 202 -12.46 -22.51 5.94
CA ILE A 202 -11.25 -22.83 5.18
C ILE A 202 -11.51 -24.14 4.46
N VAL A 203 -11.27 -24.17 3.15
CA VAL A 203 -11.29 -25.39 2.36
C VAL A 203 -9.86 -25.79 2.02
N THR A 204 -9.54 -27.06 2.18
CA THR A 204 -8.22 -27.61 1.87
C THR A 204 -8.34 -28.84 0.99
N GLY A 205 -7.44 -28.96 0.01
CA GLY A 205 -7.31 -30.13 -0.86
C GLY A 205 -5.93 -30.74 -0.72
N ALA A 206 -5.88 -32.06 -0.75
CA ALA A 206 -4.69 -32.82 -0.42
C ALA A 206 -4.55 -34.08 -1.27
N ASP A 207 -3.41 -34.74 -1.08
CA ASP A 207 -3.04 -36.00 -1.74
C ASP A 207 -3.76 -37.21 -1.19
N ASP A 208 -4.48 -37.03 -0.07
CA ASP A 208 -5.35 -38.06 0.50
C ASP A 208 -6.67 -38.21 -0.28
N LEU A 209 -6.80 -37.59 -1.45
CA LEU A 209 -7.96 -37.63 -2.34
C LEU A 209 -9.19 -36.92 -1.75
N LEU A 210 -9.00 -36.13 -0.70
CA LEU A 210 -10.08 -35.48 0.03
C LEU A 210 -9.99 -33.97 -0.08
N VAL A 211 -11.16 -33.37 -0.16
CA VAL A 211 -11.33 -31.95 0.13
C VAL A 211 -12.00 -31.82 1.49
N LYS A 212 -11.48 -30.98 2.36
CA LYS A 212 -11.97 -30.82 3.74
C LYS A 212 -12.35 -29.37 4.01
N LEU A 213 -13.48 -29.19 4.70
CA LEU A 213 -13.96 -27.89 5.17
C LEU A 213 -13.66 -27.77 6.66
N TRP A 214 -13.06 -26.65 7.05
CA TRP A 214 -12.69 -26.35 8.42
C TRP A 214 -13.33 -25.05 8.87
N SER A 215 -13.61 -24.94 10.17
CA SER A 215 -13.93 -23.66 10.80
C SER A 215 -12.66 -22.82 10.89
N ALA A 216 -12.68 -21.59 10.37
CA ALA A 216 -11.55 -20.66 10.49
C ALA A 216 -11.36 -20.16 11.94
N ILE A 217 -12.42 -20.19 12.73
CA ILE A 217 -12.45 -19.70 14.12
C ILE A 217 -11.82 -20.75 15.06
N ASP A 218 -12.31 -21.99 14.94
CA ASP A 218 -11.96 -23.08 15.86
C ASP A 218 -11.02 -24.13 15.26
N GLY A 219 -10.66 -24.03 13.98
CA GLY A 219 -9.82 -25.02 13.30
C GLY A 219 -10.40 -26.44 13.29
N ARG A 220 -11.69 -26.60 13.60
CA ARG A 220 -12.37 -27.90 13.64
C ARG A 220 -12.76 -28.32 12.23
N LEU A 221 -12.64 -29.61 11.95
CA LEU A 221 -13.15 -30.22 10.72
C LEU A 221 -14.68 -30.21 10.76
N LEU A 222 -15.31 -29.61 9.74
CA LEU A 222 -16.76 -29.53 9.61
C LEU A 222 -17.29 -30.60 8.68
N THR A 223 -16.73 -30.70 7.47
CA THR A 223 -17.17 -31.65 6.44
C THR A 223 -16.01 -32.17 5.61
N THR A 224 -16.20 -33.35 5.02
CA THR A 224 -15.24 -33.99 4.12
C THR A 224 -15.93 -34.32 2.81
N PHE A 225 -15.50 -33.70 1.72
CA PHE A 225 -15.98 -34.00 0.38
C PHE A 225 -15.19 -35.18 -0.17
N ARG A 226 -15.92 -36.25 -0.51
CA ARG A 226 -15.38 -37.49 -1.08
C ARG A 226 -15.73 -37.60 -2.55
N GLY A 227 -15.05 -38.50 -3.24
CA GLY A 227 -15.35 -38.90 -4.62
C GLY A 227 -14.22 -38.62 -5.61
N ALA A 228 -13.17 -37.91 -5.22
CA ALA A 228 -11.96 -37.79 -6.02
C ALA A 228 -11.19 -39.13 -6.05
N SER A 229 -10.59 -39.44 -7.20
CA SER A 229 -9.82 -40.68 -7.41
C SER A 229 -8.31 -40.45 -7.54
N ALA A 230 -7.85 -39.19 -7.52
CA ALA A 230 -6.44 -38.83 -7.46
C ALA A 230 -6.27 -37.53 -6.63
N GLU A 231 -5.02 -37.07 -6.51
CA GLU A 231 -4.67 -35.91 -5.69
C GLU A 231 -5.41 -34.65 -6.14
N ILE A 232 -5.81 -33.83 -5.16
CA ILE A 232 -6.46 -32.55 -5.43
C ILE A 232 -5.38 -31.52 -5.77
N THR A 233 -5.43 -30.99 -6.98
CA THR A 233 -4.41 -30.07 -7.50
C THR A 233 -4.78 -28.61 -7.27
N ASP A 234 -6.06 -28.27 -7.38
CA ASP A 234 -6.57 -26.92 -7.15
C ASP A 234 -8.05 -26.91 -6.76
N ILE A 235 -8.48 -25.84 -6.09
CA ILE A 235 -9.84 -25.65 -5.58
C ILE A 235 -10.31 -24.21 -5.83
N ALA A 236 -11.58 -24.05 -6.20
CA ALA A 236 -12.24 -22.76 -6.29
C ALA A 236 -13.63 -22.77 -5.62
N ILE A 237 -14.05 -21.62 -5.10
CA ILE A 237 -15.43 -21.37 -4.63
C ILE A 237 -16.09 -20.33 -5.53
N ASN A 238 -17.38 -20.48 -5.77
CA ASN A 238 -18.16 -19.52 -6.54
C ASN A 238 -18.44 -18.22 -5.76
N LEU A 239 -18.90 -17.17 -6.44
CA LEU A 239 -19.12 -15.86 -5.82
C LEU A 239 -20.17 -15.90 -4.68
N GLU A 240 -21.17 -16.78 -4.80
CA GLU A 240 -22.29 -16.94 -3.86
C GLU A 240 -21.98 -17.88 -2.67
N ASN A 241 -20.79 -18.47 -2.61
CA ASN A 241 -20.40 -19.47 -1.60
C ASN A 241 -21.34 -20.70 -1.52
N THR A 242 -21.91 -21.11 -2.64
CA THR A 242 -22.77 -22.29 -2.73
C THR A 242 -22.11 -23.48 -3.41
N MET A 243 -21.15 -23.24 -4.30
CA MET A 243 -20.49 -24.29 -5.07
C MET A 243 -18.99 -24.30 -4.85
N LEU A 244 -18.46 -25.50 -4.69
CA LEU A 244 -17.04 -25.78 -4.59
C LEU A 244 -16.61 -26.61 -5.79
N ALA A 245 -15.62 -26.16 -6.54
CA ALA A 245 -15.01 -26.94 -7.61
C ALA A 245 -13.61 -27.39 -7.19
N ALA A 246 -13.25 -28.64 -7.45
CA ALA A 246 -11.88 -29.11 -7.31
C ALA A 246 -11.41 -29.82 -8.57
N GLY A 247 -10.22 -29.45 -9.00
CA GLY A 247 -9.45 -30.16 -10.01
C GLY A 247 -8.65 -31.28 -9.34
N SER A 248 -8.50 -32.39 -10.05
CA SER A 248 -7.73 -33.54 -9.56
C SER A 248 -6.80 -34.04 -10.66
N LEU A 249 -5.75 -34.76 -10.24
CA LEU A 249 -4.78 -35.38 -11.14
C LEU A 249 -5.43 -36.43 -12.07
N ASP A 250 -6.58 -36.98 -11.67
CA ASP A 250 -7.41 -37.91 -12.47
C ASP A 250 -8.08 -37.26 -13.68
N ARG A 251 -7.81 -35.97 -13.94
CA ARG A 251 -8.31 -35.19 -15.09
C ARG A 251 -9.81 -34.94 -15.03
N VAL A 252 -10.42 -35.18 -13.87
CA VAL A 252 -11.84 -34.98 -13.63
C VAL A 252 -12.03 -33.79 -12.70
N LEU A 253 -12.81 -32.81 -13.16
CA LEU A 253 -13.22 -31.71 -12.32
C LEU A 253 -14.52 -32.08 -11.62
N ARG A 254 -14.56 -31.96 -10.29
CA ARG A 254 -15.77 -32.24 -9.51
C ARG A 254 -16.29 -30.96 -8.88
N VAL A 255 -17.60 -30.82 -8.90
CA VAL A 255 -18.31 -29.69 -8.29
C VAL A 255 -19.23 -30.23 -7.21
N TRP A 256 -19.09 -29.71 -6.00
CA TRP A 256 -19.94 -30.02 -4.85
C TRP A 256 -20.79 -28.82 -4.46
N ASP A 257 -21.95 -29.12 -3.88
CA ASP A 257 -22.74 -28.17 -3.11
C ASP A 257 -22.11 -28.01 -1.72
N LEU A 258 -21.77 -26.77 -1.35
CA LEU A 258 -21.19 -26.47 -0.04
C LEU A 258 -22.20 -26.68 1.11
N GLN A 259 -23.50 -26.55 0.86
CA GLN A 259 -24.52 -26.71 1.90
C GLN A 259 -24.74 -28.18 2.26
N ASN A 260 -24.84 -29.03 1.23
CA ASN A 260 -25.21 -30.43 1.40
C ASN A 260 -24.03 -31.41 1.28
N ALA A 261 -22.85 -30.92 0.89
CA ALA A 261 -21.67 -31.73 0.55
C ALA A 261 -21.90 -32.79 -0.55
N ASN A 262 -22.97 -32.64 -1.32
CA ASN A 262 -23.32 -33.54 -2.41
C ASN A 262 -22.62 -33.13 -3.70
N VAL A 263 -22.27 -34.12 -4.52
CA VAL A 263 -21.70 -33.87 -5.85
C VAL A 263 -22.81 -33.33 -6.76
N ILE A 264 -22.62 -32.12 -7.28
CA ILE A 264 -23.51 -31.49 -8.27
C ILE A 264 -23.11 -31.95 -9.67
N ALA A 265 -21.81 -31.94 -9.98
CA ALA A 265 -21.32 -32.20 -11.32
C ALA A 265 -19.97 -32.93 -11.30
N VAL A 266 -19.77 -33.78 -12.30
CA VAL A 266 -18.50 -34.47 -12.57
C VAL A 266 -18.17 -34.20 -14.04
N LEU A 267 -17.16 -33.38 -14.29
CA LEU A 267 -16.78 -32.93 -15.62
C LEU A 267 -15.55 -33.71 -16.09
N MET A 268 -15.75 -34.59 -17.07
CA MET A 268 -14.73 -35.48 -17.63
C MET A 268 -14.36 -35.05 -19.06
N ALA A 269 -13.70 -33.90 -19.20
CA ALA A 269 -13.34 -33.35 -20.52
C ALA A 269 -11.82 -33.19 -20.73
N HIS A 270 -11.03 -33.26 -19.66
CA HIS A 270 -9.60 -32.99 -19.76
C HIS A 270 -8.79 -34.26 -20.08
N ASN A 271 -7.87 -34.14 -21.04
CA ASN A 271 -6.94 -35.22 -21.41
C ASN A 271 -5.63 -35.20 -20.61
N GLY A 272 -5.39 -34.13 -19.85
CA GLY A 272 -4.23 -33.96 -18.98
C GLY A 272 -4.66 -33.53 -17.58
N MET A 273 -3.68 -33.43 -16.67
CA MET A 273 -3.94 -33.01 -15.29
C MET A 273 -4.53 -31.60 -15.24
N ILE A 274 -5.46 -31.38 -14.32
CA ILE A 274 -6.02 -30.06 -14.08
C ILE A 274 -5.04 -29.30 -13.19
N THR A 275 -4.49 -28.18 -13.67
CA THR A 275 -3.51 -27.39 -12.90
C THR A 275 -4.14 -26.21 -12.17
N SER A 276 -5.30 -25.75 -12.62
CA SER A 276 -5.98 -24.59 -12.03
C SER A 276 -7.48 -24.63 -12.28
N VAL A 277 -8.26 -24.16 -11.32
CA VAL A 277 -9.72 -24.02 -11.43
C VAL A 277 -10.10 -22.63 -10.94
N ASN A 278 -11.00 -21.95 -11.66
CA ASN A 278 -11.58 -20.68 -11.22
C ASN A 278 -13.04 -20.58 -11.69
N PHE A 279 -13.89 -20.01 -10.84
CA PHE A 279 -15.22 -19.60 -11.26
C PHE A 279 -15.16 -18.25 -11.99
N CYS A 280 -15.99 -18.08 -13.01
CA CYS A 280 -16.18 -16.77 -13.63
C CYS A 280 -16.67 -15.76 -12.58
N PRO A 281 -16.12 -14.53 -12.56
CA PRO A 281 -16.46 -13.52 -11.55
C PRO A 281 -17.83 -12.87 -11.77
N SER A 282 -18.52 -13.20 -12.87
CA SER A 282 -19.86 -12.68 -13.16
C SER A 282 -20.91 -13.39 -12.31
N PRO A 283 -21.78 -12.65 -11.59
CA PRO A 283 -23.01 -13.24 -11.06
C PRO A 283 -23.83 -13.79 -12.24
N ARG A 284 -24.61 -14.83 -12.00
CA ARG A 284 -25.42 -15.51 -13.02
C ARG A 284 -26.50 -14.56 -13.55
N SER A 285 -26.15 -13.68 -14.49
CA SER A 285 -27.11 -12.94 -15.32
C SER A 285 -27.41 -13.79 -16.56
N ASP A 286 -28.06 -14.93 -16.35
CA ASP A 286 -28.74 -15.61 -17.45
C ASP A 286 -30.14 -14.98 -17.59
N HIS A 287 -30.17 -13.77 -18.16
CA HIS A 287 -31.35 -13.12 -18.73
C HIS A 287 -30.94 -12.43 -20.03
#